data_AF-A0A7C2ATJ9-F1
#
_entry.id   AF-A0A7C2ATJ9-F1
#
_cell.length_a   1.000
_cell.length_b   1.000
_cell.length_c   1.000
_cell.angle_alpha   90.00
_cell.angle_beta   90.00
_cell.angle_gamma   90.00
#
_symmetry.space_group_name_H-M   'P 1'
#
loop_
_entity.id
_entity.type
_entity.pdbx_description
1 polymer ?
#
loop_
_entity_poly.entity_id
_entity_poly.type
_entity_poly.pdbx_seq_one_letter_code
_entity_poly.pdbx_strand_id
1 'polypeptide(L)'
;MYTVIFNDNSQFIGGSINDSKWNEMPNKPIKKLTYYVKNTYGLSGFEKYNHLVTKVITVSPKIKEKSVIYTELFLMGLRNQIVYMIIVDLMTGKVRRDARHSGSEYNGRKSEGWKLGISSGFGCQIGRIQ
;
A
#
# COMPACT_ATOMS: atom_id res chain seq x y z
N MET A 1 6.03 -4.77 7.30
CA MET A 1 5.31 -4.09 8.40
C MET A 1 4.96 -2.70 7.93
N TYR A 2 3.92 -2.08 8.48
CA TYR A 2 3.64 -0.66 8.22
C TYR A 2 3.06 0.00 9.46
N THR A 3 3.17 1.32 9.51
CA THR A 3 2.60 2.16 10.55
C THR A 3 1.68 3.19 9.92
N VAL A 4 0.51 3.35 10.53
CA VAL A 4 -0.46 4.39 10.20
C VAL A 4 -0.53 5.35 11.37
N ILE A 5 -0.33 6.63 11.08
CA ILE A 5 -0.56 7.72 12.03
C ILE A 5 -1.89 8.35 11.67
N PHE A 6 -2.80 8.43 12.63
CA PHE A 6 -4.12 9.04 12.46
C PHE A 6 -4.08 10.55 12.75
N ASN A 7 -5.20 11.23 12.49
CA ASN A 7 -5.31 12.67 12.72
C ASN A 7 -5.11 13.07 14.20
N ASP A 8 -5.56 12.23 15.13
CA ASP A 8 -5.36 12.39 16.59
C ASP A 8 -3.94 12.01 17.06
N ASN A 9 -3.03 11.72 16.13
CA ASN A 9 -1.67 11.21 16.33
C ASN A 9 -1.59 9.82 17.00
N SER A 10 -2.71 9.14 17.22
CA SER A 10 -2.70 7.71 17.57
C SER A 10 -2.14 6.90 16.40
N GLN A 11 -1.65 5.69 16.70
CA GLN A 11 -0.96 4.85 15.73
C GLN A 11 -1.58 3.46 15.63
N PHE A 12 -1.54 2.89 14.43
CA PHE A 12 -1.81 1.48 14.17
C PHE A 12 -0.59 0.87 13.49
N ILE A 13 -0.14 -0.29 13.99
CA ILE A 13 0.96 -1.06 13.40
C ILE A 13 0.35 -2.28 12.72
N GLY A 14 0.43 -2.30 11.40
CA GLY A 14 -0.02 -3.43 10.60
C GLY A 14 1.06 -4.49 10.44
N GLY A 15 0.65 -5.71 10.15
CA GLY A 15 1.55 -6.86 10.09
C GLY A 15 2.41 -6.93 8.82
N SER A 16 2.89 -8.13 8.53
CA SER A 16 3.74 -8.43 7.38
C SER A 16 2.96 -8.43 6.06
N ILE A 17 3.66 -8.62 4.94
CA ILE A 17 3.05 -8.62 3.60
C ILE A 17 1.99 -9.71 3.45
N ASN A 18 2.18 -10.86 4.12
CA ASN A 18 1.26 -11.99 4.12
C ASN A 18 0.15 -11.91 5.19
N ASP A 19 0.23 -10.95 6.11
CA ASP A 19 -0.75 -10.72 7.19
C ASP A 19 -0.82 -9.22 7.48
N SER A 20 -1.41 -8.46 6.57
CA SER A 20 -1.30 -7.00 6.64
C SER A 20 -2.10 -6.38 7.78
N LYS A 21 -3.15 -7.04 8.27
CA LYS A 21 -4.10 -6.46 9.24
C LYS A 21 -4.77 -5.17 8.79
N TRP A 22 -4.75 -4.87 7.48
CA TRP A 22 -5.29 -3.60 6.94
C TRP A 22 -6.80 -3.43 7.20
N ASN A 23 -7.53 -4.54 7.18
CA ASN A 23 -8.95 -4.55 7.45
C ASN A 23 -9.28 -4.40 8.94
N GLU A 24 -8.35 -4.74 9.84
CA GLU A 24 -8.48 -4.59 11.29
C GLU A 24 -8.21 -3.15 11.76
N MET A 25 -7.61 -2.32 10.89
CA MET A 25 -7.27 -0.95 11.23
C MET A 25 -8.53 -0.13 11.59
N PRO A 26 -8.48 0.63 12.71
CA PRO A 26 -9.58 1.50 13.13
C PRO A 26 -10.07 2.41 12.01
N ASN A 27 -11.38 2.67 11.97
CA ASN A 27 -11.98 3.60 11.02
C ASN A 27 -11.73 5.06 11.44
N LYS A 28 -10.47 5.50 11.29
CA LYS A 28 -10.01 6.85 11.61
C LYS A 28 -9.31 7.48 10.40
N PRO A 29 -9.46 8.80 10.18
CA PRO A 29 -8.74 9.49 9.11
C PRO A 29 -7.21 9.38 9.26
N ILE A 30 -6.56 8.95 8.19
CA ILE A 30 -5.12 8.74 8.12
C ILE A 30 -4.40 10.05 7.82
N LYS A 31 -3.42 10.38 8.66
CA LYS A 31 -2.49 11.49 8.47
C LYS A 31 -1.26 11.07 7.67
N LYS A 32 -0.72 9.89 7.98
CA LYS A 32 0.50 9.37 7.35
C LYS A 32 0.46 7.84 7.33
N LEU A 33 0.88 7.25 6.21
CA LEU A 33 1.16 5.83 6.06
C LEU A 33 2.66 5.64 5.80
N THR A 34 3.31 4.79 6.58
CA THR A 34 4.73 4.44 6.42
C THR A 34 4.88 2.94 6.28
N TYR A 35 5.55 2.45 5.25
CA TYR A 35 5.84 1.04 5.05
C TYR A 35 7.31 0.73 5.28
N TYR A 36 7.55 -0.39 5.96
CA TYR A 36 8.87 -0.92 6.26
C TYR A 36 9.03 -2.25 5.51
N VAL A 37 9.80 -2.19 4.43
CA VAL A 37 10.25 -3.32 3.62
C VAL A 37 11.79 -3.32 3.65
N LYS A 38 12.50 -3.40 2.52
CA LYS A 38 13.96 -3.18 2.48
C LYS A 38 14.36 -1.74 2.80
N ASN A 39 13.51 -0.79 2.43
CA ASN A 39 13.62 0.64 2.76
C ASN A 39 12.30 1.12 3.37
N THR A 40 12.33 2.33 3.91
CA THR A 40 11.15 3.03 4.43
C THR A 40 10.52 3.89 3.34
N TYR A 41 9.22 3.70 3.10
CA TYR A 41 8.43 4.50 2.16
C TYR A 41 7.25 5.15 2.87
N GLY A 42 6.91 6.37 2.47
CA GLY A 42 5.83 7.13 3.09
C GLY A 42 4.86 7.76 2.11
N LEU A 43 3.62 7.87 2.56
CA LEU A 43 2.53 8.64 1.95
C LEU A 43 1.90 9.57 3.00
N SER A 44 1.66 10.83 2.63
CA SER A 44 0.89 11.78 3.44
C SER A 44 0.14 12.79 2.56
N GLY A 45 -0.91 13.41 3.10
CA GLY A 45 -1.69 14.45 2.41
C GLY A 45 -2.62 13.94 1.30
N PHE A 46 -3.12 12.71 1.43
CA PHE A 46 -4.10 12.10 0.51
C PHE A 46 -5.50 12.02 1.13
N GLU A 47 -6.54 12.05 0.29
CA GLU A 47 -7.95 11.92 0.68
C GLU A 47 -8.29 10.49 1.10
N LYS A 48 -7.65 9.51 0.45
CA LYS A 48 -7.77 8.10 0.80
C LYS A 48 -6.43 7.40 0.62
N TYR A 49 -6.19 6.38 1.43
CA TYR A 49 -5.02 5.52 1.35
C TYR A 49 -5.46 4.09 1.10
N ASN A 50 -4.60 3.35 0.42
CA ASN A 50 -4.79 1.92 0.25
C ASN A 50 -3.43 1.24 0.07
N HIS A 51 -3.41 -0.06 0.28
CA HIS A 51 -2.27 -0.90 0.01
C HIS A 51 -2.73 -2.17 -0.72
N LEU A 52 -1.96 -2.61 -1.72
CA LEU A 52 -2.25 -3.84 -2.46
C LEU A 52 -0.99 -4.69 -2.53
N VAL A 53 -1.16 -6.01 -2.41
CA VAL A 53 -0.08 -6.97 -2.55
C VAL A 53 -0.46 -7.97 -3.63
N THR A 54 0.39 -8.16 -4.63
CA THR A 54 0.21 -9.19 -5.66
C THR A 54 0.97 -10.46 -5.28
N LYS A 55 0.42 -11.60 -5.68
CA LYS A 55 1.00 -12.91 -5.42
C LYS A 55 0.78 -13.84 -6.61
N VAL A 56 1.74 -14.73 -6.85
CA VAL A 56 1.66 -15.84 -7.80
C VAL A 56 1.59 -17.13 -6.99
N ILE A 57 0.75 -18.06 -7.43
CA ILE A 57 0.66 -19.40 -6.82
C ILE A 57 1.38 -20.36 -7.76
N THR A 58 2.46 -20.96 -7.28
CA THR A 58 3.19 -21.99 -8.01
C THR A 58 2.77 -23.36 -7.48
N VAL A 59 2.40 -24.26 -8.39
CA VAL A 59 2.07 -25.65 -8.07
C VAL A 59 3.21 -26.51 -8.57
N SER A 60 3.92 -27.18 -7.67
CA SER A 60 4.96 -28.14 -8.07
C SER A 60 4.27 -29.44 -8.53
N PRO A 61 4.45 -29.88 -9.80
CA PRO A 61 3.80 -31.09 -10.30
C PRO A 61 4.21 -32.35 -9.54
N LYS A 62 5.41 -32.35 -8.94
CA LYS A 62 6.00 -33.51 -8.27
C LYS A 62 5.52 -33.72 -6.84
N ILE A 63 5.09 -32.65 -6.15
CA ILE A 63 4.84 -32.69 -4.70
C ILE A 63 3.43 -32.24 -4.33
N LYS A 64 2.62 -31.77 -5.29
CA LYS A 64 1.29 -31.15 -5.07
C LYS A 64 1.29 -30.01 -4.03
N GLU A 65 2.46 -29.52 -3.63
CA GLU A 65 2.58 -28.37 -2.75
C GLU A 65 2.30 -27.08 -3.54
N LYS A 66 1.47 -26.23 -2.93
CA LYS A 66 1.19 -24.88 -3.40
C LYS A 66 2.10 -23.94 -2.63
N SER A 67 2.98 -23.25 -3.34
CA SER A 67 3.77 -22.16 -2.77
C SER A 67 3.19 -20.82 -3.23
N VAL A 68 3.05 -19.88 -2.30
CA VAL A 68 2.59 -18.52 -2.58
C VAL A 68 3.81 -17.61 -2.62
N ILE A 69 4.05 -16.98 -3.76
CA ILE A 69 5.16 -16.04 -3.96
C ILE A 69 4.57 -14.64 -4.09
N TYR A 70 4.89 -13.75 -3.15
CA TYR A 70 4.49 -12.35 -3.20
C TYR A 70 5.42 -11.57 -4.14
N THR A 71 4.86 -10.83 -5.10
CA THR A 71 5.64 -10.25 -6.21
C THR A 71 5.79 -8.74 -6.12
N GLU A 72 4.70 -7.99 -5.91
CA GLU A 72 4.73 -6.54 -5.82
C GLU A 72 3.91 -6.05 -4.62
N LEU A 73 4.39 -4.96 -4.01
CA LEU A 73 3.67 -4.18 -3.03
C LEU A 73 3.37 -2.80 -3.63
N PHE A 74 2.10 -2.40 -3.55
CA PHE A 74 1.61 -1.10 -3.97
C PHE A 74 1.20 -0.30 -2.74
N LEU A 75 1.84 0.84 -2.52
CA LEU A 75 1.35 1.87 -1.61
C LEU A 75 0.63 2.93 -2.43
N MET A 76 -0.63 3.18 -2.09
CA MET A 76 -1.52 4.01 -2.92
C MET A 76 -2.13 5.15 -2.11
N GLY A 77 -2.13 6.34 -2.71
CA GLY A 77 -2.82 7.52 -2.19
C GLY A 77 -3.72 8.12 -3.27
N LEU A 78 -4.99 8.39 -2.94
CA LEU A 78 -5.95 9.04 -3.84
C LEU A 78 -6.05 10.53 -3.51
N ARG A 79 -5.98 11.38 -4.53
CA ARG A 79 -6.27 12.82 -4.45
C ARG A 79 -6.79 13.33 -5.79
N ASN A 80 -7.87 14.11 -5.80
CA ASN A 80 -8.45 14.68 -7.02
C ASN A 80 -8.65 13.64 -8.14
N GLN A 81 -9.21 12.48 -7.80
CA GLN A 81 -9.37 11.33 -8.71
C GLN A 81 -8.09 10.72 -9.27
N ILE A 82 -6.91 11.16 -8.85
CA ILE A 82 -5.62 10.56 -9.24
C ILE A 82 -5.12 9.67 -8.09
N VAL A 83 -4.80 8.43 -8.42
CA VAL A 83 -4.14 7.47 -7.54
C VAL A 83 -2.63 7.53 -7.80
N TYR A 84 -1.89 8.00 -6.81
CA TYR A 84 -0.43 8.04 -6.78
C TYR A 84 0.10 6.79 -6.11
N MET A 85 1.16 6.21 -6.67
CA MET A 85 1.65 4.91 -6.24
C MET A 85 3.16 4.85 -6.04
N ILE A 86 3.58 4.15 -4.99
CA ILE A 86 4.91 3.56 -4.89
C ILE A 86 4.74 2.07 -5.09
N ILE A 87 5.45 1.51 -6.08
CA ILE A 87 5.39 0.10 -6.43
C ILE A 87 6.77 -0.49 -6.16
N VAL A 88 6.80 -1.47 -5.26
CA VAL A 88 8.00 -2.17 -4.83
C VAL A 88 7.94 -3.60 -5.36
N ASP A 89 8.86 -3.95 -6.25
CA ASP A 89 9.10 -5.33 -6.65
C ASP A 89 9.77 -6.05 -5.48
N LEU A 90 9.08 -7.03 -4.90
CA LEU A 90 9.52 -7.74 -3.71
C LEU A 90 10.61 -8.77 -4.02
N MET A 91 10.72 -9.20 -5.28
CA MET A 91 11.73 -10.16 -5.74
C MET A 91 13.06 -9.45 -5.99
N THR A 92 13.02 -8.35 -6.75
CA THR A 92 14.24 -7.61 -7.15
C THR A 92 14.59 -6.46 -6.21
N GLY A 93 13.63 -5.97 -5.42
CA GLY A 93 13.77 -4.77 -4.61
C GLY A 93 13.70 -3.45 -5.40
N LYS A 94 13.43 -3.50 -6.72
CA LYS A 94 13.28 -2.31 -7.55
C LYS A 94 12.03 -1.52 -7.13
N VAL A 95 12.12 -0.21 -7.28
CA VAL A 95 11.04 0.73 -6.91
C VAL A 95 10.71 1.58 -8.11
N ARG A 96 9.41 1.75 -8.37
CA ARG A 96 8.90 2.70 -9.35
C ARG A 96 7.76 3.52 -8.77
N ARG A 97 7.54 4.70 -9.33
CA ARG A 97 6.39 5.57 -9.02
C ARG A 97 5.48 5.61 -10.23
N ASP A 98 4.18 5.67 -9.99
CA ASP A 98 3.17 5.72 -11.05
C ASP A 98 1.99 6.59 -10.56
N ALA A 99 1.19 7.12 -11.50
CA ALA A 99 0.01 7.91 -11.22
C ALA A 99 -1.07 7.64 -12.28
N ARG A 100 -2.30 7.32 -11.85
CA ARG A 100 -3.41 6.95 -12.74
C ARG A 100 -4.74 7.49 -12.26
N HIS A 101 -5.71 7.60 -13.16
CA HIS A 101 -7.08 7.96 -12.79
C HIS A 101 -7.74 6.84 -11.99
N SER A 102 -8.50 7.21 -10.97
CA SER A 102 -9.34 6.32 -10.18
C SER A 102 -10.30 5.54 -11.09
N GLY A 103 -10.53 4.27 -10.79
CA GLY A 103 -11.35 3.38 -11.61
C GLY A 103 -10.59 2.68 -12.74
N SER A 104 -9.34 3.07 -13.04
CA SER A 104 -8.45 2.29 -13.90
C SER A 104 -8.09 0.98 -13.20
N GLU A 105 -8.36 -0.16 -13.82
CA GLU A 105 -8.04 -1.47 -13.25
C GLU A 105 -6.53 -1.64 -13.06
N TYR A 106 -6.11 -2.11 -11.88
CA TYR A 106 -4.71 -2.47 -11.62
C TYR A 106 -4.52 -3.94 -11.96
N ASN A 107 -3.93 -4.24 -13.12
CA ASN A 107 -3.79 -5.62 -13.61
C ASN A 107 -5.13 -6.39 -13.58
N GLY A 108 -6.23 -5.74 -13.99
CA GLY A 108 -7.57 -6.34 -13.98
C GLY A 108 -8.23 -6.45 -12.59
N ARG A 109 -7.64 -5.86 -11.54
CA ARG A 109 -8.21 -5.85 -10.19
C ARG A 109 -8.68 -4.46 -9.77
N LYS A 110 -9.88 -4.40 -9.20
CA LYS A 110 -10.35 -3.23 -8.47
C LYS A 110 -9.51 -3.07 -7.20
N SER A 111 -9.01 -1.87 -6.97
CA SER A 111 -8.40 -1.51 -5.68
C SER A 111 -9.50 -1.41 -4.62
N GLU A 112 -9.68 -2.46 -3.82
CA GLU A 112 -10.61 -2.51 -2.69
C GLU A 112 -9.90 -2.14 -1.38
N GLY A 113 -10.65 -1.82 -0.31
CA GLY A 113 -10.07 -1.57 1.01
C GLY A 113 -9.56 -0.14 1.25
N TRP A 114 -10.02 0.85 0.49
CA TRP A 114 -9.66 2.26 0.71
C TRP A 114 -10.05 2.75 2.12
N LYS A 115 -9.13 3.49 2.76
CA LYS A 115 -9.32 4.09 4.08
C LYS A 115 -9.20 5.61 3.97
N LEU A 116 -10.03 6.34 4.72
CA LEU A 116 -10.09 7.81 4.64
C LEU A 116 -8.79 8.45 5.14
N GLY A 117 -8.43 9.57 4.54
CA GLY A 117 -7.25 10.36 4.83
C GLY A 117 -7.59 11.81 5.14
N ILE A 118 -6.66 12.52 5.79
CA ILE A 118 -6.72 13.98 5.90
C ILE A 118 -5.96 14.60 4.72
N SER A 119 -6.71 15.04 3.71
CA SER A 119 -6.13 15.81 2.61
C SER A 119 -5.63 17.14 3.18
N SER A 120 -4.31 17.30 3.28
CA SER A 120 -3.72 18.58 3.66
C SER A 120 -3.77 19.51 2.45
N GLY A 121 -4.21 20.76 2.66
CA GLY A 121 -4.14 21.80 1.62
C GLY A 121 -2.74 21.99 1.05
N PHE A 122 -1.71 21.67 1.84
CA PHE A 122 -0.32 21.53 1.42
C PHE A 122 -0.12 20.19 0.69
N GLY A 123 0.51 20.20 -0.50
CA GLY A 123 0.59 19.09 -1.45
C GLY A 123 0.89 17.69 -0.86
N CYS A 124 0.50 16.63 -1.59
CA CYS A 124 0.74 15.26 -1.17
C CYS A 124 2.23 14.89 -1.25
N GLN A 125 2.73 14.14 -0.27
CA GLN A 125 4.11 13.66 -0.26
C GLN A 125 4.17 12.16 -0.53
N ILE A 126 5.06 11.77 -1.45
CA ILE A 126 5.30 10.39 -1.85
C ILE A 126 6.80 10.15 -2.00
N GLY A 127 7.38 9.26 -1.20
CA GLY A 127 8.82 9.06 -1.27
C GLY A 127 9.44 8.06 -0.30
N ARG A 128 10.76 7.90 -0.45
CA ARG A 128 11.60 7.20 0.52
C ARG A 128 11.83 8.13 1.70
N ILE A 129 11.67 7.62 2.92
CA ILE A 129 12.00 8.35 4.15
C ILE A 129 13.37 7.84 4.62
N GLN A 130 14.32 8.74 4.85
CA GLN A 130 15.62 8.43 5.42
C GLN A 130 15.51 8.22 6.93
#